data_AF-A0A2D7INM9-F1
#
_entry.id   AF-A0A2D7INM9-F1
#
_cell.length_a   1.000
_cell.length_b   1.000
_cell.length_c   1.000
_cell.angle_alpha   90.00
_cell.angle_beta   90.00
_cell.angle_gamma   90.00
#
_symmetry.space_group_name_H-M   'P 1'
#
loop_
_entity.id
_entity.type
_entity.pdbx_description
1 polymer ?
#
loop_
_entity_poly.entity_id
_entity_poly.type
_entity_poly.pdbx_seq_one_letter_code
_entity_poly.pdbx_strand_id
1 'polypeptide(L)'
;MEHMDFEKGKGTEARYNILSEYNQMIEQKIKIEKPMKVIMDCGNAAGCINAPSVFNGLGIETKELFCDPDGTFPNHHPDPTVVKNLSTLISEMKTGKYDVGLAFDGDADRVGVVDDKGEIIWADQLMSIFLPEIIRDNEKIIFDVKCSQSLIDMIKHYGGKPIMYKTGHSVIKNKM
;
A
#
# COMPACT_ATOMS: atom_id res chain seq x y z
N MET A 1 -13.07 15.32 34.83
CA MET A 1 -12.46 16.60 34.42
C MET A 1 -11.05 16.28 34.00
N GLU A 2 -10.71 16.43 32.72
CA GLU A 2 -9.32 16.32 32.26
C GLU A 2 -8.52 17.47 32.89
N HIS A 3 -7.38 17.18 33.51
CA HIS A 3 -6.63 18.12 34.36
C HIS A 3 -5.91 19.25 33.62
N MET A 4 -6.15 19.45 32.31
CA MET A 4 -5.48 20.48 31.48
C MET A 4 -3.96 20.52 31.72
N ASP A 5 -3.37 19.34 31.90
CA ASP A 5 -1.96 19.13 32.23
C ASP A 5 -1.12 19.19 30.95
N PHE A 6 -0.91 20.42 30.48
CA PHE A 6 -0.18 20.70 29.26
C PHE A 6 1.15 21.40 29.56
N GLU A 7 2.20 20.99 28.85
CA GLU A 7 3.44 21.75 28.82
C GLU A 7 3.22 23.13 28.16
N LYS A 8 3.90 24.17 28.67
CA LYS A 8 3.82 25.54 28.15
C LYS A 8 5.22 26.03 27.78
N GLY A 9 5.37 26.56 26.56
CA GLY A 9 6.65 27.05 26.06
C GLY A 9 6.52 27.76 24.71
N LYS A 10 7.66 28.09 24.11
CA LYS A 10 7.76 28.63 22.74
C LYS A 10 8.51 27.62 21.88
N GLY A 11 7.83 27.05 20.89
CA GLY A 11 8.45 26.17 19.90
C GLY A 11 9.06 26.93 18.73
N THR A 12 9.68 26.19 17.82
CA THR A 12 10.16 26.68 16.51
C THR A 12 9.59 25.81 15.40
N GLU A 13 9.31 26.42 14.24
CA GLU A 13 8.88 25.73 13.03
C GLU A 13 9.97 25.85 11.96
N ALA A 14 10.23 24.76 11.23
CA ALA A 14 11.05 24.77 10.03
C ALA A 14 10.34 23.97 8.93
N ARG A 15 10.47 24.41 7.67
CA ARG A 15 9.93 23.70 6.51
C ARG A 15 11.03 22.87 5.87
N TYR A 16 10.72 21.61 5.60
CA TYR A 16 11.64 20.67 4.97
C TYR A 16 10.92 19.86 3.90
N ASN A 17 11.50 19.77 2.71
CA ASN A 17 10.95 18.95 1.64
C ASN A 17 11.62 17.57 1.65
N ILE A 18 10.91 16.56 2.15
CA ILE A 18 11.41 15.18 2.24
C ILE A 18 11.24 14.37 0.95
N LEU A 19 10.50 14.87 -0.05
CA LEU A 19 10.03 14.03 -1.16
C LEU A 19 11.19 13.46 -1.98
N SER A 20 12.20 14.28 -2.29
CA SER A 20 13.37 13.82 -3.05
C SER A 20 14.17 12.74 -2.30
N GLU A 21 14.32 12.88 -0.98
CA GLU A 21 15.04 11.91 -0.16
C GLU A 21 14.26 10.60 -0.04
N TYR A 22 12.95 10.68 0.10
CA TYR A 22 12.07 9.52 0.09
C TYR A 22 12.15 8.77 -1.24
N ASN A 23 12.10 9.49 -2.38
CA ASN A 23 12.16 8.88 -3.71
C ASN A 23 13.50 8.16 -3.92
N GLN A 24 14.60 8.84 -3.61
CA GLN A 24 15.94 8.26 -3.69
C GLN A 24 16.08 7.01 -2.80
N MET A 25 15.52 7.05 -1.58
CA MET A 25 15.54 5.90 -0.67
C MET A 25 14.82 4.68 -1.25
N ILE A 26 13.70 4.87 -1.93
CA ILE A 26 12.96 3.79 -2.60
C ILE A 26 13.72 3.29 -3.84
N GLU A 27 14.14 4.20 -4.72
CA GLU A 27 14.84 3.88 -5.97
C GLU A 27 16.15 3.11 -5.75
N GLN A 28 16.84 3.35 -4.63
CA GLN A 28 18.05 2.62 -4.27
C GLN A 28 17.81 1.19 -3.80
N LYS A 29 16.58 0.86 -3.35
CA LYS A 29 16.24 -0.45 -2.77
C LYS A 29 15.55 -1.38 -3.76
N ILE A 30 14.94 -0.84 -4.81
CA ILE A 30 14.09 -1.59 -5.73
C ILE A 30 14.70 -1.57 -7.12
N LYS A 31 14.88 -2.75 -7.70
CA LYS A 31 15.29 -2.90 -9.10
C LYS A 31 14.22 -3.67 -9.86
N ILE A 32 13.67 -3.05 -10.89
CA ILE A 32 12.69 -3.68 -11.78
C ILE A 32 13.44 -4.29 -12.97
N GLU A 33 13.42 -5.63 -13.08
CA GLU A 33 14.24 -6.35 -14.06
C GLU A 33 13.63 -6.43 -15.46
N LYS A 34 12.30 -6.32 -15.56
CA LYS A 34 11.56 -6.40 -16.81
C LYS A 34 10.68 -5.16 -16.98
N PRO A 35 10.43 -4.69 -18.21
CA PRO A 35 9.43 -3.66 -18.44
C PRO A 35 8.09 -4.07 -17.82
N MET A 36 7.45 -3.13 -17.12
CA MET A 36 6.15 -3.33 -16.48
C MET A 36 5.22 -2.18 -16.83
N LYS A 37 3.96 -2.53 -17.07
CA LYS A 37 2.85 -1.61 -17.31
C LYS A 37 1.91 -1.65 -16.12
N VAL A 38 1.85 -0.57 -15.36
CA VAL A 38 1.08 -0.48 -14.12
C VAL A 38 -0.03 0.53 -14.26
N ILE A 39 -1.23 0.20 -13.79
CA ILE A 39 -2.26 1.20 -13.56
C ILE A 39 -2.15 1.67 -12.10
N MET A 40 -2.15 2.98 -11.90
CA MET A 40 -2.11 3.59 -10.58
C MET A 40 -3.35 4.43 -10.37
N ASP A 41 -4.16 4.05 -9.40
CA ASP A 41 -5.34 4.78 -8.96
C ASP A 41 -5.04 5.47 -7.62
N CYS A 42 -4.97 6.80 -7.64
CA CYS A 42 -4.71 7.58 -6.42
C CYS A 42 -5.98 8.16 -5.78
N GLY A 43 -7.16 7.94 -6.36
CA GLY A 43 -8.44 8.42 -5.82
C GLY A 43 -8.46 9.92 -5.45
N ASN A 44 -7.74 10.76 -6.20
CA ASN A 44 -7.56 12.20 -5.95
C ASN A 44 -6.91 12.57 -4.60
N ALA A 45 -6.23 11.63 -3.94
CA ALA A 45 -5.77 11.77 -2.57
C ALA A 45 -4.25 11.92 -2.46
N ALA A 46 -3.67 11.72 -1.27
CA ALA A 46 -2.26 12.02 -1.01
C ALA A 46 -1.28 11.25 -1.90
N GLY A 47 -1.65 10.06 -2.39
CA GLY A 47 -0.84 9.27 -3.33
C GLY A 47 -0.46 10.05 -4.60
N CYS A 48 -1.33 10.95 -5.06
CA CYS A 48 -1.11 11.83 -6.22
C CYS A 48 0.18 12.66 -6.10
N ILE A 49 0.59 13.00 -4.86
CA ILE A 49 1.70 13.92 -4.60
C ILE A 49 3.03 13.31 -5.04
N ASN A 50 3.19 11.99 -4.93
CA ASN A 50 4.51 11.38 -5.06
C ASN A 50 4.55 9.99 -5.70
N ALA A 51 3.47 9.20 -5.67
CA ALA A 51 3.47 7.86 -6.25
C ALA A 51 3.84 7.87 -7.75
N PRO A 52 3.30 8.76 -8.61
CA PRO A 52 3.73 8.87 -10.00
C PRO A 52 5.25 9.11 -10.16
N SER A 53 5.82 10.00 -9.34
CA SER A 53 7.26 10.30 -9.40
C SER A 53 8.12 9.09 -9.05
N VAL A 54 7.75 8.33 -8.01
CA VAL A 54 8.48 7.13 -7.59
C VAL A 54 8.45 6.06 -8.68
N PHE A 55 7.27 5.79 -9.25
CA PHE A 55 7.12 4.76 -10.28
C PHE A 55 7.85 5.12 -11.58
N ASN A 56 7.79 6.39 -11.98
CA ASN A 56 8.58 6.89 -13.11
C ASN A 56 10.09 6.78 -12.85
N GLY A 57 10.56 7.09 -11.64
CA GLY A 57 11.96 6.92 -11.22
C GLY A 57 12.44 5.45 -11.29
N LEU A 58 11.53 4.50 -11.04
CA LEU A 58 11.78 3.06 -11.18
C LEU A 58 11.69 2.57 -12.64
N GLY A 59 11.40 3.44 -13.61
CA GLY A 59 11.29 3.09 -15.03
C GLY A 59 10.03 2.29 -15.40
N ILE A 60 8.97 2.41 -14.60
CA ILE A 60 7.70 1.71 -14.81
C ILE A 60 6.81 2.54 -15.75
N GLU A 61 6.22 1.91 -16.77
CA GLU A 61 5.21 2.55 -17.62
C GLU A 61 3.88 2.62 -16.84
N THR A 62 3.44 3.83 -16.49
CA THR A 62 2.22 4.02 -15.70
C THR A 62 1.06 4.55 -16.52
N LYS A 63 -0.14 4.00 -16.28
CA LYS A 63 -1.41 4.68 -16.56
C LYS A 63 -1.95 5.22 -15.25
N GLU A 64 -2.07 6.53 -15.17
CA GLU A 64 -2.59 7.22 -14.00
C GLU A 64 -4.12 7.34 -14.08
N LEU A 65 -4.79 6.91 -13.02
CA LEU A 65 -6.20 7.12 -12.76
C LEU A 65 -6.31 8.04 -11.55
N PHE A 66 -7.03 9.15 -11.74
CA PHE A 66 -7.36 10.08 -10.65
C PHE A 66 -6.14 10.55 -9.83
N CYS A 67 -5.01 10.81 -10.51
CA CYS A 67 -3.74 11.20 -9.90
C CYS A 67 -3.55 12.73 -9.74
N ASP A 68 -4.64 13.49 -9.82
CA ASP A 68 -4.66 14.91 -9.50
C ASP A 68 -5.25 15.12 -8.09
N PRO A 69 -4.55 15.79 -7.15
CA PRO A 69 -5.08 16.00 -5.81
C PRO A 69 -6.35 16.86 -5.79
N ASP A 70 -7.45 16.30 -5.28
CA ASP A 70 -8.73 16.99 -5.10
C ASP A 70 -9.47 16.41 -3.88
N GLY A 71 -9.50 17.18 -2.78
CA GLY A 71 -10.14 16.78 -1.52
C GLY A 71 -11.66 16.71 -1.56
N THR A 72 -12.31 17.05 -2.68
CA THR A 72 -13.74 16.80 -2.89
C THR A 72 -14.04 15.37 -3.36
N PHE A 73 -12.99 14.61 -3.73
CA PHE A 73 -13.05 13.23 -4.22
C PHE A 73 -14.10 13.05 -5.35
N PRO A 74 -13.95 13.76 -6.48
CA PRO A 74 -15.00 13.87 -7.50
C PRO A 74 -15.27 12.56 -8.26
N ASN A 75 -14.38 11.57 -8.18
CA ASN A 75 -14.48 10.31 -8.93
C ASN A 75 -15.04 9.16 -8.06
N HIS A 76 -14.31 8.77 -7.03
CA HIS A 76 -14.75 7.85 -5.98
C HIS A 76 -14.00 8.17 -4.68
N HIS A 77 -14.47 7.63 -3.56
CA HIS A 77 -13.71 7.74 -2.32
C HIS A 77 -12.40 6.93 -2.42
N PRO A 78 -11.28 7.45 -1.87
CA PRO A 78 -9.99 6.75 -1.85
C PRO A 78 -9.99 5.69 -0.73
N ASP A 79 -10.79 4.64 -0.92
CA ASP A 79 -10.81 3.47 -0.05
C ASP A 79 -10.78 2.20 -0.92
N PRO A 80 -9.59 1.58 -1.10
CA PRO A 80 -9.42 0.42 -1.95
C PRO A 80 -10.01 -0.86 -1.33
N THR A 81 -10.48 -0.82 -0.07
CA THR A 81 -11.15 -1.98 0.55
C THR A 81 -12.59 -2.15 0.07
N VAL A 82 -13.16 -1.10 -0.55
CA VAL A 82 -14.50 -1.10 -1.11
C VAL A 82 -14.42 -1.41 -2.61
N VAL A 83 -14.87 -2.62 -3.00
CA VAL A 83 -14.81 -3.13 -4.38
C VAL A 83 -15.35 -2.14 -5.42
N LYS A 84 -16.41 -1.40 -5.10
CA LYS A 84 -16.99 -0.39 -6.01
C LYS A 84 -15.98 0.68 -6.43
N ASN A 85 -15.09 1.09 -5.52
CA ASN A 85 -14.07 2.11 -5.79
C ASN A 85 -13.00 1.60 -6.76
N LEU A 86 -12.81 0.28 -6.87
CA LEU A 86 -11.86 -0.33 -7.81
C LEU A 86 -12.45 -0.59 -9.21
N SER A 87 -13.71 -0.24 -9.46
CA SER A 87 -14.41 -0.62 -10.69
C SER A 87 -13.73 -0.12 -11.97
N THR A 88 -13.25 1.13 -11.98
CA THR A 88 -12.48 1.70 -13.10
C THR A 88 -11.16 0.97 -13.29
N LEU A 89 -10.40 0.77 -12.21
CA LEU A 89 -9.14 0.04 -12.23
C LEU A 89 -9.33 -1.38 -12.79
N ILE A 90 -10.30 -2.14 -12.29
CA ILE A 90 -10.62 -3.50 -12.74
C ILE A 90 -11.02 -3.51 -14.22
N SER A 91 -11.84 -2.55 -14.66
CA SER A 91 -12.25 -2.45 -16.06
C SER A 91 -11.05 -2.24 -16.99
N GLU A 92 -10.09 -1.41 -16.56
CA GLU A 92 -8.88 -1.16 -17.34
C GLU A 92 -7.93 -2.37 -17.33
N MET A 93 -7.77 -3.06 -16.20
CA MET A 93 -7.01 -4.30 -16.13
C MET A 93 -7.54 -5.36 -17.10
N LYS A 94 -8.88 -5.50 -17.19
CA LYS A 94 -9.54 -6.43 -18.11
C LYS A 94 -9.33 -6.15 -19.60
N THR A 95 -8.70 -5.03 -19.97
CA THR A 95 -8.26 -4.79 -21.36
C THR A 95 -7.08 -5.66 -21.77
N GLY A 96 -6.38 -6.29 -20.81
CA GLY A 96 -5.23 -7.16 -21.05
C GLY A 96 -3.95 -6.42 -21.47
N LYS A 97 -3.89 -5.10 -21.20
CA LYS A 97 -2.76 -4.23 -21.59
C LYS A 97 -1.77 -3.93 -20.46
N TYR A 98 -2.13 -4.27 -19.22
CA TYR A 98 -1.40 -3.90 -18.01
C TYR A 98 -1.09 -5.14 -17.18
N ASP A 99 0.03 -5.13 -16.49
CA ASP A 99 0.53 -6.27 -15.70
C ASP A 99 -0.05 -6.30 -14.28
N VAL A 100 -0.31 -5.13 -13.70
CA VAL A 100 -0.88 -4.99 -12.35
C VAL A 100 -1.57 -3.62 -12.18
N GLY A 101 -2.66 -3.62 -11.43
CA GLY A 101 -3.36 -2.42 -10.99
C GLY A 101 -3.13 -2.16 -9.50
N LEU A 102 -2.81 -0.93 -9.14
CA LEU A 102 -2.60 -0.49 -7.76
C LEU A 102 -3.56 0.64 -7.44
N ALA A 103 -4.21 0.58 -6.28
CA ALA A 103 -5.07 1.64 -5.76
C ALA A 103 -4.63 2.06 -4.37
N PHE A 104 -4.41 3.37 -4.15
CA PHE A 104 -4.05 3.92 -2.85
C PHE A 104 -5.28 4.45 -2.12
N ASP A 105 -5.20 4.50 -0.79
CA ASP A 105 -6.19 5.16 0.02
C ASP A 105 -5.86 6.64 0.29
N GLY A 106 -6.69 7.30 1.10
CA GLY A 106 -6.68 8.76 1.28
C GLY A 106 -5.32 9.39 1.63
N ASP A 107 -4.56 8.77 2.53
CA ASP A 107 -3.21 9.19 2.93
C ASP A 107 -2.10 8.28 2.39
N ALA A 108 -2.46 7.31 1.54
CA ALA A 108 -1.58 6.36 0.85
C ALA A 108 -0.76 5.46 1.79
N ASP A 109 -1.29 5.11 2.97
CA ASP A 109 -0.70 4.09 3.85
C ASP A 109 -1.22 2.67 3.58
N ARG A 110 -2.31 2.55 2.80
CA ARG A 110 -2.87 1.29 2.30
C ARG A 110 -2.78 1.19 0.78
N VAL A 111 -2.69 -0.04 0.30
CA VAL A 111 -2.73 -0.38 -1.13
C VAL A 111 -3.73 -1.51 -1.40
N GLY A 112 -4.57 -1.33 -2.41
CA GLY A 112 -5.33 -2.38 -3.07
C GLY A 112 -4.62 -2.83 -4.34
N VAL A 113 -4.71 -4.12 -4.65
CA VAL A 113 -4.02 -4.73 -5.79
C VAL A 113 -5.02 -5.48 -6.65
N VAL A 114 -4.91 -5.30 -7.96
CA VAL A 114 -5.71 -6.01 -8.98
C VAL A 114 -4.74 -6.68 -9.96
N ASP A 115 -4.94 -7.97 -10.23
CA ASP A 115 -4.08 -8.72 -11.15
C ASP A 115 -4.36 -8.44 -12.63
N ASP A 116 -3.60 -9.09 -13.51
CA ASP A 116 -3.69 -8.97 -14.97
C ASP A 116 -5.04 -9.45 -15.56
N LYS A 117 -5.85 -10.18 -14.77
CA LYS A 117 -7.18 -10.66 -15.14
C LYS A 117 -8.30 -9.78 -14.59
N GLY A 118 -7.96 -8.78 -13.79
CA GLY A 118 -8.92 -7.91 -13.13
C GLY A 118 -9.50 -8.50 -11.84
N GLU A 119 -8.83 -9.49 -11.24
CA GLU A 119 -9.21 -10.05 -9.94
C GLU A 119 -8.50 -9.29 -8.82
N ILE A 120 -9.21 -9.07 -7.71
CA ILE A 120 -8.65 -8.38 -6.55
C ILE A 120 -7.76 -9.35 -5.78
N ILE A 121 -6.52 -8.94 -5.50
CA ILE A 121 -5.61 -9.64 -4.61
C ILE A 121 -5.74 -9.04 -3.21
N TRP A 122 -6.39 -9.78 -2.31
CA TRP A 122 -6.63 -9.32 -0.95
C TRP A 122 -5.35 -9.29 -0.12
N ALA A 123 -5.33 -8.48 0.94
CA ALA A 123 -4.12 -8.21 1.72
C ALA A 123 -3.44 -9.47 2.28
N ASP A 124 -4.20 -10.48 2.69
CA ASP A 124 -3.67 -11.75 3.18
C ASP A 124 -3.05 -12.63 2.07
N GLN A 125 -3.61 -12.58 0.86
CA GLN A 125 -3.02 -13.17 -0.33
C GLN A 125 -1.75 -12.42 -0.74
N LEU A 126 -1.76 -11.08 -0.70
CA LEU A 126 -0.61 -10.24 -1.00
C LEU A 126 0.53 -10.49 -0.01
N MET A 127 0.22 -10.60 1.29
CA MET A 127 1.21 -11.00 2.29
C MET A 127 1.83 -12.36 1.96
N SER A 128 1.03 -13.32 1.52
CA SER A 128 1.51 -14.66 1.13
C SER A 128 2.49 -14.61 -0.06
N ILE A 129 2.32 -13.65 -0.98
CA ILE A 129 3.23 -13.41 -2.11
C ILE A 129 4.58 -12.84 -1.62
N PHE A 130 4.59 -12.04 -0.55
CA PHE A 130 5.83 -11.47 -0.01
C PHE A 130 6.68 -12.47 0.77
N LEU A 131 6.06 -13.46 1.42
CA LEU A 131 6.75 -14.40 2.33
C LEU A 131 8.04 -15.00 1.76
N PRO A 132 8.09 -15.56 0.53
CA PRO A 132 9.28 -16.24 0.02
C PRO A 132 10.52 -15.34 -0.05
N GLU A 133 10.32 -14.03 -0.21
CA GLU A 133 11.39 -13.05 -0.35
C GLU A 133 11.89 -12.52 1.00
N ILE A 134 10.99 -12.42 2.00
CA ILE A 134 11.28 -11.72 3.25
C ILE A 134 11.49 -12.64 4.45
N ILE A 135 10.88 -13.83 4.45
CA ILE A 135 10.78 -14.67 5.64
C ILE A 135 12.08 -15.41 5.91
N ARG A 136 12.48 -15.45 7.18
CA ARG A 136 13.59 -16.26 7.69
C ARG A 136 13.05 -17.43 8.50
N ASP A 137 13.86 -18.48 8.61
CA ASP A 137 13.51 -19.66 9.41
C ASP A 137 13.10 -19.26 10.84
N ASN A 138 11.95 -19.79 11.28
CA ASN A 138 11.34 -19.52 12.58
C ASN A 138 10.94 -18.06 12.85
N GLU A 139 10.91 -17.19 11.85
CA GLU A 139 10.49 -15.80 11.98
C GLU A 139 9.01 -15.69 12.34
N LYS A 140 8.67 -14.74 13.21
CA LYS A 140 7.28 -14.51 13.64
C LYS A 140 6.61 -13.57 12.66
N ILE A 141 5.52 -14.01 12.05
CA ILE A 141 4.73 -13.19 11.13
C ILE A 141 3.41 -12.83 11.81
N ILE A 142 3.19 -11.54 12.03
CA ILE A 142 1.99 -11.01 12.68
C ILE A 142 0.94 -10.70 11.61
N PHE A 143 -0.30 -11.11 11.86
CA PHE A 143 -1.46 -10.81 11.02
C PHE A 143 -2.71 -10.69 11.90
N ASP A 144 -3.76 -10.06 11.40
CA ASP A 144 -4.97 -9.82 12.19
C ASP A 144 -5.99 -10.96 12.07
N VAL A 145 -7.02 -10.93 12.91
CA VAL A 145 -8.08 -11.95 12.95
C VAL A 145 -8.94 -12.03 11.68
N LYS A 146 -8.79 -11.11 10.71
CA LYS A 146 -9.57 -11.10 9.47
C LYS A 146 -8.89 -11.87 8.33
N CYS A 147 -7.59 -12.15 8.44
CA CYS A 147 -6.87 -12.91 7.42
C CYS A 147 -7.34 -14.37 7.35
N SER A 148 -7.29 -14.95 6.15
CA SER A 148 -7.69 -16.33 5.90
C SER A 148 -6.72 -17.37 6.48
N GLN A 149 -7.20 -18.61 6.61
CA GLN A 149 -6.38 -19.77 6.97
C GLN A 149 -5.22 -19.99 6.00
N SER A 150 -5.39 -19.62 4.71
CA SER A 150 -4.36 -19.77 3.68
C SER A 150 -3.07 -19.03 4.05
N LEU A 151 -3.15 -17.83 4.64
CA LEU A 151 -1.96 -17.10 5.09
C LEU A 151 -1.21 -17.86 6.18
N ILE A 152 -1.92 -18.47 7.13
CA ILE A 152 -1.33 -19.27 8.22
C ILE A 152 -0.56 -20.46 7.63
N ASP A 153 -1.16 -21.12 6.65
CA ASP A 153 -0.56 -22.29 6.00
C ASP A 153 0.67 -21.89 5.19
N MET A 154 0.62 -20.76 4.49
CA MET A 154 1.76 -20.21 3.74
C MET A 154 2.91 -19.78 4.65
N ILE A 155 2.63 -19.14 5.80
CA ILE A 155 3.65 -18.80 6.79
C ILE A 155 4.38 -20.06 7.27
N LYS A 156 3.64 -21.13 7.60
CA LYS A 156 4.24 -22.40 8.03
C LYS A 156 5.00 -23.09 6.91
N HIS A 157 4.47 -23.04 5.69
CA HIS A 157 5.10 -23.63 4.51
C HIS A 157 6.51 -23.07 4.29
N TYR A 158 6.68 -21.75 4.46
CA TYR A 158 7.99 -21.09 4.37
C TYR A 158 8.76 -21.04 5.70
N GLY A 159 8.47 -21.93 6.66
CA GLY A 159 9.26 -22.09 7.89
C GLY A 159 9.01 -21.04 8.98
N GLY A 160 7.99 -20.18 8.81
CA GLY A 160 7.62 -19.14 9.76
C GLY A 160 6.70 -19.59 10.89
N LYS A 161 6.52 -18.68 11.86
CA LYS A 161 5.63 -18.83 13.01
C LYS A 161 4.48 -17.82 12.92
N PRO A 162 3.25 -18.27 12.60
CA PRO A 162 2.10 -17.39 12.48
C PRO A 162 1.67 -16.87 13.86
N ILE A 163 1.54 -15.54 14.01
CA ILE A 163 1.07 -14.86 15.22
C ILE A 163 -0.20 -14.06 14.88
N MET A 164 -1.36 -14.67 15.14
CA MET A 164 -2.64 -13.96 15.02
C MET A 164 -2.77 -12.92 16.13
N TYR A 165 -3.22 -11.71 15.78
CA TYR A 165 -3.38 -10.61 16.72
C TYR A 165 -4.62 -9.75 16.41
N LYS A 166 -4.90 -8.76 17.27
CA LYS A 166 -6.10 -7.90 17.14
C LYS A 166 -5.98 -6.98 15.91
N THR A 167 -7.10 -6.73 15.24
CA THR A 167 -7.20 -5.73 14.15
C THR A 167 -6.85 -4.33 14.65
N GLY A 168 -6.09 -3.57 13.83
CA GLY A 168 -5.80 -2.16 14.04
C GLY A 168 -4.30 -1.85 13.89
N HIS A 169 -3.97 -0.88 13.04
CA HIS A 169 -2.57 -0.59 12.66
C HIS A 169 -1.68 -0.28 13.89
N SER A 170 -2.15 0.50 14.87
CA SER A 170 -1.38 0.83 16.08
C SER A 170 -1.15 -0.40 16.97
N VAL A 171 -2.11 -1.31 17.03
CA VAL A 171 -2.01 -2.52 17.86
C VAL A 171 -1.02 -3.51 17.26
N ILE A 172 -0.99 -3.61 15.92
CA ILE A 172 0.01 -4.38 15.18
C ILE A 172 1.40 -3.76 15.33
N LYS A 173 1.56 -2.44 15.12
CA LYS A 173 2.86 -1.74 15.27
C LYS A 173 3.46 -1.93 16.67
N ASN A 174 2.64 -1.90 17.72
CA ASN A 174 3.10 -2.15 19.09
C ASN A 174 3.46 -3.63 19.38
N LYS A 175 3.07 -4.55 18.50
CA LYS A 175 3.31 -5.99 18.65
C LYS A 175 4.53 -6.48 17.87
N MET A 176 4.90 -5.77 16.80
CA MET A 176 6.12 -5.97 16.01
C MET A 176 7.36 -5.78 16.90
#